data_AF-A0A327WMM1-F1
#
_entry.id   AF-A0A327WMM1-F1
#
_cell.length_a   1.000
_cell.length_b   1.000
_cell.length_c   1.000
_cell.angle_alpha   90.00
_cell.angle_beta   90.00
_cell.angle_gamma   90.00
#
_symmetry.space_group_name_H-M   'P 1'
#
loop_
_entity.id
_entity.type
_entity.pdbx_description
1 polymer ?
#
loop_
_entity_poly.entity_id
_entity_poly.type
_entity_poly.pdbx_seq_one_letter_code
_entity_poly.pdbx_strand_id
1 'polypeptide(L)'
;MDAFDRIAARTPAQTRRTVAKMLDVADRIHDILQQKGMSQKDLAVALRKSESEISKWLSGTHNLELKTIIRIEEALGEEILVVPRQPLAA
;
A
#
# COMPACT_ATOMS: atom_id res chain seq x y z
N MET A 1 8.98 -21.08 20.32
CA MET A 1 7.78 -20.65 19.55
C MET A 1 7.28 -19.39 20.20
N ASP A 2 7.65 -18.29 19.59
CA ASP A 2 7.60 -16.98 20.24
C ASP A 2 6.18 -16.44 20.19
N ALA A 3 5.90 -15.39 20.97
CA ALA A 3 4.54 -14.84 21.05
C ALA A 3 4.00 -14.45 19.67
N PHE A 4 4.88 -13.94 18.80
CA PHE A 4 4.57 -13.60 17.41
C PHE A 4 4.16 -14.81 16.57
N ASP A 5 4.92 -15.91 16.64
CA ASP A 5 4.65 -17.15 15.90
C ASP A 5 3.27 -17.73 16.25
N ARG A 6 2.88 -17.65 17.53
CA ARG A 6 1.57 -18.15 17.99
C ARG A 6 0.42 -17.32 17.45
N ILE A 7 0.58 -15.99 17.38
CA ILE A 7 -0.41 -15.09 16.80
C ILE A 7 -0.51 -15.35 15.29
N ALA A 8 0.63 -15.44 14.61
CA ALA A 8 0.68 -15.72 13.18
C ALA A 8 0.02 -17.06 12.83
N ALA A 9 0.27 -18.11 13.62
CA ALA A 9 -0.33 -19.44 13.42
C ALA A 9 -1.86 -19.44 13.55
N ARG A 10 -2.41 -18.58 14.42
CA ARG A 10 -3.85 -18.45 14.69
C ARG A 10 -4.58 -17.44 13.80
N THR A 11 -3.82 -16.62 13.08
CA THR A 11 -4.37 -15.59 12.21
C THR A 11 -5.03 -16.24 10.97
N PRO A 12 -6.27 -15.88 10.62
CA PRO A 12 -6.92 -16.40 9.43
C PRO A 12 -6.10 -16.13 8.16
N ALA A 13 -6.14 -17.07 7.22
CA ALA A 13 -5.41 -16.93 5.96
C ALA A 13 -5.79 -15.66 5.18
N GLN A 14 -7.06 -15.26 5.25
CA GLN A 14 -7.56 -14.02 4.65
C GLN A 14 -6.87 -12.80 5.26
N THR A 15 -6.82 -12.67 6.58
CA THR A 15 -6.17 -11.56 7.27
C THR A 15 -4.69 -11.45 6.90
N ARG A 16 -3.98 -12.59 6.86
CA ARG A 16 -2.56 -12.62 6.43
C ARG A 16 -2.41 -12.10 5.00
N ARG A 17 -3.27 -12.54 4.07
CA ARG A 17 -3.26 -12.08 2.67
C ARG A 17 -3.60 -10.60 2.55
N THR A 18 -4.56 -10.10 3.32
CA THR A 18 -4.94 -8.69 3.34
C THR A 18 -3.77 -7.81 3.79
N VAL A 19 -3.13 -8.15 4.92
CA VAL A 19 -1.98 -7.39 5.44
C VAL A 19 -0.81 -7.42 4.45
N ALA A 20 -0.50 -8.59 3.88
CA ALA A 20 0.53 -8.71 2.85
C ALA A 20 0.25 -7.78 1.67
N LYS A 21 -0.99 -7.75 1.16
CA LYS A 21 -1.37 -6.86 0.06
C LYS A 21 -1.32 -5.37 0.42
N MET A 22 -1.64 -5.01 1.65
CA MET A 22 -1.54 -3.64 2.12
C MET A 22 -0.09 -3.17 2.23
N LEU A 23 0.82 -4.06 2.66
CA LEU A 23 2.26 -3.80 2.65
C LEU A 23 2.80 -3.67 1.23
N ASP A 24 2.46 -4.59 0.31
CA ASP A 24 2.86 -4.52 -1.11
C ASP A 24 2.52 -3.14 -1.73
N VAL A 25 1.32 -2.63 -1.44
CA VAL A 25 0.86 -1.31 -1.94
C VAL A 25 1.65 -0.16 -1.30
N ALA A 26 1.89 -0.22 0.02
CA ALA A 26 2.64 0.81 0.73
C ALA A 26 4.10 0.88 0.24
N ASP A 27 4.74 -0.28 0.07
CA ASP A 27 6.11 -0.41 -0.45
C ASP A 27 6.19 0.13 -1.88
N ARG A 28 5.22 -0.22 -2.74
CA ARG A 28 5.14 0.33 -4.10
C ARG A 28 5.06 1.86 -4.13
N ILE A 29 4.27 2.45 -3.24
CA ILE A 29 4.21 3.92 -3.13
C ILE A 29 5.55 4.47 -2.65
N HIS A 30 6.19 3.83 -1.68
CA HIS A 30 7.51 4.25 -1.20
C HIS A 30 8.55 4.24 -2.31
N ASP A 31 8.60 3.18 -3.11
CA ASP A 31 9.51 3.07 -4.26
C ASP A 31 9.30 4.20 -5.26
N ILE A 32 8.05 4.51 -5.61
CA ILE A 32 7.71 5.61 -6.53
C ILE A 32 8.17 6.96 -5.95
N LEU A 33 7.94 7.20 -4.66
CA LEU A 33 8.38 8.42 -3.98
C LEU A 33 9.91 8.55 -4.02
N GLN A 34 10.64 7.48 -3.69
CA GLN A 34 12.11 7.46 -3.76
C GLN A 34 12.61 7.72 -5.18
N GLN A 35 12.03 7.07 -6.18
CA GLN A 35 12.38 7.25 -7.59
C GLN A 35 12.18 8.70 -8.06
N LYS A 36 11.16 9.40 -7.54
CA LYS A 36 10.86 10.79 -7.89
C LYS A 36 11.55 11.81 -6.96
N GLY A 37 12.32 11.37 -5.96
CA GLY A 37 12.92 12.25 -4.96
C GLY A 37 11.88 13.00 -4.10
N MET A 38 10.67 12.43 -3.96
CA MET A 38 9.56 13.00 -3.20
C MET A 38 9.54 12.44 -1.78
N SER A 39 9.17 13.29 -0.83
CA SER A 39 8.87 12.88 0.55
C SER A 39 7.39 12.57 0.74
N GLN A 40 7.03 11.93 1.86
CA GLN A 40 5.61 11.76 2.23
C GLN A 40 4.89 13.10 2.41
N LYS A 41 5.62 14.16 2.79
CA LYS A 41 5.09 15.52 2.89
C LYS A 41 4.72 16.08 1.52
N ASP A 42 5.54 15.84 0.50
CA ASP A 42 5.23 16.28 -0.87
C ASP A 42 3.98 15.59 -1.40
N LEU A 43 3.83 14.28 -1.11
CA LEU A 43 2.62 13.55 -1.43
C LEU A 43 1.39 14.10 -0.68
N ALA A 44 1.53 14.45 0.59
CA ALA A 44 0.47 15.07 1.38
C ALA A 44 0.00 16.40 0.76
N VAL A 45 0.94 17.24 0.33
CA VAL A 45 0.66 18.50 -0.38
C VAL A 45 -0.05 18.24 -1.70
N ALA A 46 0.45 17.31 -2.52
CA ALA A 46 -0.14 16.96 -3.82
C ALA A 46 -1.60 16.48 -3.68
N LEU A 47 -1.90 15.71 -2.64
CA LEU A 47 -3.23 15.15 -2.39
C LEU A 47 -4.15 16.06 -1.57
N ARG A 48 -3.65 17.21 -1.09
CA ARG A 48 -4.31 18.10 -0.13
C ARG A 48 -4.77 17.35 1.13
N LYS A 49 -3.86 16.56 1.69
CA LYS A 49 -4.05 15.73 2.89
C LYS A 49 -3.05 16.08 3.97
N SER A 50 -3.29 15.58 5.19
CA SER A 50 -2.33 15.73 6.27
C SER A 50 -1.20 14.70 6.15
N GLU A 51 0.01 15.05 6.60
CA GLU A 51 1.14 14.11 6.66
C GLU A 51 0.81 12.88 7.52
N SER A 52 0.00 13.04 8.58
CA SER A 52 -0.45 11.93 9.41
C SER A 52 -1.36 10.96 8.67
N GLU A 53 -2.22 11.45 7.77
CA GLU A 53 -3.07 10.61 6.93
C GLU A 53 -2.22 9.81 5.93
N ILE A 54 -1.24 10.45 5.29
CA ILE A 54 -0.29 9.76 4.40
C ILE A 54 0.54 8.72 5.17
N SER A 55 1.05 9.08 6.34
CA SER A 55 1.83 8.16 7.18
C SER A 55 1.03 6.92 7.58
N LYS A 56 -0.26 7.08 7.90
CA LYS A 56 -1.17 5.95 8.19
C LYS A 56 -1.43 5.07 6.98
N TRP A 57 -1.47 5.64 5.78
CA TRP A 57 -1.62 4.87 4.55
C TRP A 57 -0.36 4.05 4.26
N LEU A 58 0.81 4.65 4.47
CA LEU A 58 2.10 4.05 4.17
C LEU A 58 2.66 3.17 5.29
N SER A 59 1.98 3.07 6.45
CA SER A 59 2.34 2.11 7.49
C SER A 59 1.99 0.66 7.12
N GLY A 60 1.23 0.44 6.04
CA GLY A 60 0.78 -0.90 5.62
C GLY A 60 -0.25 -1.54 6.54
N THR A 61 -0.75 -0.81 7.54
CA THR A 61 -1.72 -1.29 8.54
C THR A 61 -3.11 -0.71 8.35
N HIS A 62 -3.30 0.22 7.41
CA HIS A 62 -4.58 0.82 7.09
C HIS A 62 -5.07 0.43 5.69
N ASN A 63 -6.30 -0.04 5.60
CA ASN A 63 -6.87 -0.43 4.30
C ASN A 63 -7.11 0.81 3.45
N LEU A 64 -6.61 0.80 2.22
CA LEU A 64 -6.86 1.84 1.23
C LEU A 64 -8.03 1.45 0.35
N GLU A 65 -9.00 2.35 0.22
CA GLU A 65 -10.00 2.21 -0.83
C GLU A 65 -9.36 2.37 -2.21
N LEU A 66 -9.86 1.64 -3.22
CA LEU A 66 -9.34 1.72 -4.59
C LEU A 66 -9.34 3.16 -5.13
N LYS A 67 -10.38 3.94 -4.81
CA LYS A 67 -10.45 5.37 -5.17
C LYS A 67 -9.29 6.20 -4.61
N THR A 68 -8.76 5.82 -3.44
CA THR A 68 -7.61 6.47 -2.82
C THR A 68 -6.33 6.08 -3.54
N ILE A 69 -6.19 4.79 -3.90
CA ILE A 69 -5.06 4.31 -4.71
C ILE A 69 -5.00 5.07 -6.04
N ILE A 70 -6.11 5.14 -6.78
CA ILE A 70 -6.19 5.87 -8.06
C ILE A 70 -5.79 7.33 -7.91
N ARG A 71 -6.24 8.01 -6.85
CA ARG A 71 -5.81 9.39 -6.58
C ARG A 71 -4.31 9.53 -6.34
N ILE A 72 -3.70 8.55 -5.67
CA ILE A 72 -2.25 8.53 -5.45
C ILE A 72 -1.54 8.30 -6.79
N GLU A 73 -2.03 7.37 -7.62
CA GLU A 73 -1.51 7.11 -8.97
C GLU A 73 -1.56 8.38 -9.84
N GLU A 74 -2.68 9.11 -9.83
CA GLU A 74 -2.81 10.40 -10.53
C GLU A 74 -1.84 11.46 -10.00
N ALA A 75 -1.66 11.55 -8.67
CA ALA A 75 -0.75 12.51 -8.06
C ALA A 75 0.73 12.20 -8.33
N LEU A 76 1.08 10.92 -8.46
CA LEU A 76 2.45 10.46 -8.73
C LEU A 76 2.73 10.31 -10.24
N GLY A 77 1.70 10.17 -11.06
CA GLY A 77 1.81 9.85 -12.48
C GLY A 77 2.37 8.45 -12.75
N GLU A 78 2.11 7.48 -11.86
CA GLU A 78 2.60 6.09 -11.96
C GLU A 78 1.54 5.11 -11.47
N GLU A 79 1.49 3.91 -12.05
CA GLU A 79 0.63 2.83 -11.57
C GLU A 79 1.19 2.19 -10.28
N ILE A 80 0.29 1.99 -9.32
CA ILE A 80 0.52 1.29 -8.04
C ILE A 80 -0.07 -0.12 -8.13
N LEU A 81 -1.29 -0.27 -8.67
CA LEU A 81 -1.98 -1.55 -8.74
C LEU A 81 -2.27 -1.94 -10.18
N VAL A 82 -1.68 -3.06 -10.62
CA VAL A 82 -1.88 -3.60 -11.97
C VAL A 82 -2.54 -4.97 -11.88
N VAL A 83 -3.57 -5.20 -12.71
CA VAL A 83 -4.20 -6.51 -12.85
C VAL A 83 -3.55 -7.24 -14.04
N PRO A 84 -2.85 -8.36 -13.81
CA PRO A 84 -2.22 -9.09 -14.89
C PRO A 84 -3.30 -9.64 -15.84
N ARG A 85 -3.13 -9.42 -17.15
CA ARG A 85 -4.04 -9.92 -18.19
C ARG A 85 -3.70 -11.34 -18.66
N GLN A 86 -2.85 -12.07 -17.94
CA GLN A 86 -2.43 -13.40 -18.35
C GLN A 86 -3.65 -14.35 -18.42
N PRO A 87 -3.72 -15.23 -19.43
CA PRO A 87 -4.76 -16.24 -19.47
C PRO A 87 -4.68 -17.04 -18.17
N LEU A 88 -5.82 -17.17 -17.48
CA LEU A 88 -5.95 -18.17 -16.43
C LEU A 88 -5.58 -19.51 -17.10
N ALA A 89 -4.52 -20.16 -16.62
CA ALA A 89 -4.15 -21.47 -17.12
C ALA A 89 -5.39 -22.38 -17.04
N ALA A 90 -5.78 -22.94 -18.19
CA ALA A 90 -6.92 -23.83 -18.33
C ALA A 90 -6.69 -25.15 -17.57
#